data_AF-A0AAD7CB89-F1
#
_entry.id   AF-A0AAD7CB89-F1
#
_cell.length_a   1.000
_cell.length_b   1.000
_cell.length_c   1.000
_cell.angle_alpha   90.00
_cell.angle_beta   90.00
_cell.angle_gamma   90.00
#
_symmetry.space_group_name_H-M   'P 1'
#
loop_
_entity.id
_entity.type
_entity.pdbx_description
1 polymer ?
#
loop_
_entity_poly.entity_id
_entity_poly.type
_entity_poly.pdbx_seq_one_letter_code
_entity_poly.pdbx_strand_id
1 'polypeptide(L)'
;MHSLIPLSLFLTVLDVAHAIRVPFNVHTGTTPARKLGRRAPVPINNIGNAEYISNITLAGVQVSVILDTGSSDLWVKFPGTAPSTNSTGKSLSLAYAVGSASGNIQTAPLQFANFTVPDQAFLQVSDSSSFSPNAAFNGLVGLGPNQGSQIYKKLDSDAGGESMLNRIFAQDKLSENYMTFLLDRKNDPSDTLTGQFTIAEPVPGFENITSQPKLNVETVYKILKDQQHWQALTDKNHLVGPDGNIIDIESIVPKAPDGQLVAVFDSGFTFSQVPRSVSDAIYGRVQGAVYDEKNQWWTVPCGQMLNVTFYFGGVAFPIHPLDVVDDNFSITNANGSHVCIGAFQPITSAFSLFGNFDLILGMSFLRNAYTLMDFGDWAVGSDKDQGDPYVQLLPLTTDLATAHADFVKIRLAGTDTSNSSQYALLPTSEQQHSPISAAEKKAKYEEMILSRWPYIFVGCLVFVGLVVGYIVWRCCCRKRRERNANKNKGFFEQKSQTYLPLQVQGQQSQVQVNTPGFQEQHYPQQQPHYPQQEHYPQQQQQGAYGY
;
A
#
# COMPACT_ATOMS: atom_id res chain seq x y z
N MET A 1 18.49 -86.94 -34.11
CA MET A 1 19.45 -86.59 -33.05
C MET A 1 19.23 -85.13 -32.69
N HIS A 2 18.96 -84.85 -31.42
CA HIS A 2 18.73 -83.49 -30.90
C HIS A 2 20.03 -82.67 -30.88
N SER A 3 19.92 -81.38 -31.23
CA SER A 3 20.51 -80.19 -30.54
C SER A 3 20.57 -79.04 -31.55
N LEU A 4 19.77 -77.97 -31.43
CA LEU A 4 19.88 -76.83 -30.50
C LEU A 4 21.18 -76.04 -30.66
N ILE A 5 21.04 -74.76 -31.07
CA ILE A 5 21.84 -73.53 -30.78
C ILE A 5 21.38 -72.42 -31.79
N PRO A 6 21.25 -71.12 -31.41
CA PRO A 6 20.26 -70.57 -30.49
C PRO A 6 19.53 -69.34 -31.08
N LEU A 7 18.47 -68.91 -30.39
CA LEU A 7 17.65 -67.75 -30.70
C LEU A 7 18.21 -66.50 -30.03
N SER A 8 19.24 -65.86 -30.59
CA SER A 8 19.69 -64.54 -30.11
C SER A 8 20.60 -63.84 -31.11
N LEU A 9 19.99 -63.04 -31.97
CA LEU A 9 20.51 -61.88 -32.73
C LEU A 9 19.43 -61.56 -33.78
N PHE A 10 18.25 -61.10 -33.38
CA PHE A 10 17.95 -59.69 -33.11
C PHE A 10 18.65 -58.73 -34.08
N LEU A 11 17.93 -58.51 -35.20
CA LEU A 11 17.63 -57.19 -35.76
C LEU A 11 18.80 -56.34 -36.27
N THR A 12 19.18 -56.59 -37.52
CA THR A 12 19.62 -55.51 -38.43
C THR A 12 19.07 -55.73 -39.85
N VAL A 13 18.38 -54.70 -40.34
CA VAL A 13 18.11 -54.32 -41.74
C VAL A 13 17.26 -55.27 -42.61
N LEU A 14 16.03 -54.85 -42.89
CA LEU A 14 15.41 -54.93 -44.22
C LEU A 14 14.34 -53.81 -44.34
N ASP A 15 14.72 -52.76 -45.08
CA ASP A 15 13.80 -51.88 -45.79
C ASP A 15 12.90 -52.72 -46.70
N VAL A 16 11.59 -52.48 -46.67
CA VAL A 16 10.76 -51.92 -47.77
C VAL A 16 9.30 -51.98 -47.29
N ALA A 17 8.74 -50.87 -46.85
CA ALA A 17 7.28 -50.73 -46.68
C ALA A 17 6.74 -49.75 -47.72
N HIS A 18 5.95 -50.28 -48.66
CA HIS A 18 5.27 -49.50 -49.67
C HIS A 18 4.21 -48.61 -49.02
N ALA A 19 4.43 -47.30 -48.99
CA ALA A 19 3.42 -46.35 -48.56
C ALA A 19 2.39 -46.14 -49.69
N ILE A 20 1.16 -46.60 -49.45
CA ILE A 20 -0.01 -46.23 -50.26
C ILE A 20 -0.37 -44.78 -49.90
N ARG A 21 -0.23 -43.86 -50.86
CA ARG A 21 -0.82 -42.52 -50.75
C ARG A 21 -2.29 -42.58 -51.16
N VAL A 22 -3.19 -42.51 -50.20
CA VAL A 22 -4.61 -42.19 -50.45
C VAL A 22 -4.77 -40.68 -50.29
N PRO A 23 -5.03 -39.91 -51.36
CA PRO A 23 -5.33 -38.50 -51.22
C PRO A 23 -6.76 -38.36 -50.70
N PHE A 24 -6.93 -37.80 -49.51
CA PHE A 24 -8.20 -37.24 -49.08
C PHE A 24 -8.04 -35.72 -48.98
N ASN A 25 -8.94 -35.00 -49.65
CA ASN A 25 -9.05 -33.55 -49.52
C ASN A 25 -9.86 -33.25 -48.26
N VAL A 26 -9.18 -32.82 -47.20
CA VAL A 26 -9.85 -32.24 -46.03
C VAL A 26 -10.32 -30.85 -46.43
N HIS A 27 -11.64 -30.68 -46.59
CA HIS A 27 -12.23 -29.35 -46.55
C HIS A 27 -12.22 -28.89 -45.09
N THR A 28 -11.13 -28.22 -44.69
CA THR A 28 -11.14 -27.43 -43.45
C THR A 28 -12.03 -26.23 -43.71
N GLY A 29 -13.29 -26.32 -43.27
CA GLY A 29 -14.13 -25.14 -43.11
C GLY A 29 -13.34 -24.10 -42.31
N THR A 30 -13.27 -22.88 -42.85
CA THR A 30 -12.60 -21.73 -42.24
C THR A 30 -13.27 -21.39 -40.91
N THR A 31 -12.74 -21.97 -39.84
CA THR A 31 -12.80 -21.37 -38.52
C THR A 31 -11.34 -21.13 -38.12
N PRO A 32 -10.88 -19.88 -37.94
CA PRO A 32 -9.50 -19.64 -37.59
C PRO A 32 -9.26 -20.22 -36.20
N ALA A 33 -8.55 -21.34 -36.13
CA ALA A 33 -7.89 -21.74 -34.90
C ALA A 33 -6.89 -20.63 -34.57
N ARG A 34 -7.18 -19.86 -33.51
CA ARG A 34 -6.28 -18.85 -32.94
C ARG A 34 -5.00 -19.56 -32.52
N LYS A 35 -4.02 -19.67 -33.43
CA LYS A 35 -2.65 -20.00 -33.05
C LYS A 35 -2.24 -18.93 -32.04
N LEU A 36 -2.03 -19.33 -30.79
CA LEU A 36 -1.49 -18.48 -29.73
C LEU A 36 -0.06 -18.10 -30.12
N GLY A 37 0.07 -17.06 -30.95
CA GLY A 37 1.32 -16.34 -31.08
C GLY A 37 1.58 -15.60 -29.77
N ARG A 38 2.85 -15.57 -29.36
CA ARG A 38 3.32 -14.76 -28.23
C ARG A 38 2.81 -13.32 -28.38
N ARG A 39 2.24 -12.72 -27.34
CA ARG A 39 1.68 -11.36 -27.46
C ARG A 39 2.85 -10.39 -27.36
N ALA A 40 2.76 -9.27 -28.07
CA ALA A 40 3.77 -8.23 -27.94
C ALA A 40 3.63 -7.59 -26.55
N PRO A 41 4.74 -7.40 -25.80
CA PRO A 41 4.71 -6.65 -24.54
C PRO A 41 4.16 -5.24 -24.74
N VAL A 42 3.48 -4.73 -23.70
CA VAL A 42 3.03 -3.34 -23.64
C VAL A 42 4.21 -2.46 -23.28
N PRO A 43 4.55 -1.44 -24.07
CA PRO A 43 5.63 -0.53 -23.72
C PRO A 43 5.24 0.33 -22.51
N ILE A 44 6.16 0.45 -21.56
CA ILE A 44 6.08 1.38 -20.44
C ILE A 44 6.98 2.57 -20.77
N ASN A 45 6.45 3.77 -20.68
CA ASN A 45 7.21 5.00 -20.84
C ASN A 45 7.65 5.53 -19.48
N ASN A 46 8.95 5.77 -19.35
CA ASN A 46 9.58 6.31 -18.16
C ASN A 46 9.59 7.84 -18.20
N ILE A 47 8.94 8.50 -17.23
CA ILE A 47 8.95 9.96 -17.06
C ILE A 47 9.93 10.31 -15.94
N GLY A 48 11.17 10.65 -16.31
CA GLY A 48 12.17 11.18 -15.38
C GLY A 48 12.52 10.24 -14.23
N ASN A 49 12.43 8.92 -14.42
CA ASN A 49 12.57 7.90 -13.36
C ASN A 49 11.60 8.08 -12.18
N ALA A 50 10.56 8.91 -12.34
CA ALA A 50 9.62 9.30 -11.29
C ALA A 50 8.22 8.74 -11.51
N GLU A 51 7.84 8.49 -12.77
CA GLU A 51 6.54 7.91 -13.14
C GLU A 51 6.74 6.92 -14.30
N TYR A 52 6.02 5.80 -14.24
CA TYR A 52 6.00 4.80 -15.32
C TYR A 52 4.58 4.66 -15.84
N ILE A 53 4.39 5.08 -17.09
CA ILE A 53 3.07 5.23 -17.69
C ILE A 53 2.91 4.31 -18.90
N SER A 54 1.69 3.86 -19.14
CA SER A 54 1.32 3.14 -20.35
C SER A 54 0.01 3.69 -20.91
N ASN A 55 -0.23 3.46 -22.19
CA ASN A 55 -1.47 3.86 -22.83
C ASN A 55 -2.54 2.78 -22.65
N ILE A 56 -3.76 3.22 -22.32
CA ILE A 56 -5.00 2.44 -22.46
C ILE A 56 -5.90 3.15 -23.47
N THR A 57 -6.89 2.45 -24.03
CA THR A 57 -7.98 3.09 -24.77
C THR A 57 -9.28 2.87 -24.04
N LEU A 58 -9.88 3.95 -23.53
CA LEU A 58 -11.11 3.93 -22.74
C LEU A 58 -12.16 4.77 -23.44
N ALA A 59 -13.36 4.21 -23.64
CA ALA A 59 -14.44 4.85 -24.40
C ALA A 59 -14.00 5.33 -25.81
N GLY A 60 -13.06 4.60 -26.45
CA GLY A 60 -12.50 4.96 -27.75
C GLY A 60 -11.45 6.07 -27.73
N VAL A 61 -11.09 6.61 -26.55
CA VAL A 61 -10.07 7.65 -26.38
C VAL A 61 -8.81 7.03 -25.78
N GLN A 62 -7.66 7.25 -26.42
CA GLN A 62 -6.38 6.86 -25.85
C GLN A 62 -6.00 7.81 -24.71
N VAL A 63 -5.65 7.25 -23.55
CA VAL A 63 -5.23 8.01 -22.37
C VAL A 63 -3.99 7.35 -21.77
N SER A 64 -3.05 8.17 -21.29
CA SER A 64 -1.85 7.70 -20.60
C SER A 64 -2.16 7.50 -19.12
N VAL A 65 -1.83 6.35 -18.54
CA VAL A 65 -2.09 6.04 -17.13
C VAL A 65 -0.84 5.55 -16.43
N ILE A 66 -0.68 5.92 -15.15
CA ILE A 66 0.31 5.30 -14.26
C ILE A 66 -0.06 3.83 -14.06
N LEU A 67 0.94 2.95 -14.11
CA LEU A 67 0.82 1.55 -13.73
C LEU A 67 1.16 1.43 -12.24
N ASP A 68 0.16 1.20 -11.40
CA ASP A 68 0.29 1.30 -9.94
C ASP A 68 -0.07 -0.02 -9.24
N THR A 69 0.93 -0.74 -8.72
CA THR A 69 0.70 -1.96 -7.92
C THR A 69 0.26 -1.68 -6.48
N GLY A 70 0.35 -0.44 -6.00
CA GLY A 70 -0.09 0.00 -4.68
C GLY A 70 -1.60 0.22 -4.54
N SER A 71 -2.36 0.30 -5.65
CA SER A 71 -3.82 0.46 -5.62
C SER A 71 -4.54 -0.47 -6.60
N SER A 72 -5.88 -0.45 -6.63
CA SER A 72 -6.68 -1.41 -7.43
C SER A 72 -7.73 -0.77 -8.35
N ASP A 73 -7.99 0.52 -8.21
CA ASP A 73 -9.01 1.24 -8.96
C ASP A 73 -8.45 1.85 -10.25
N LEU A 74 -9.29 1.97 -11.27
CA LEU A 74 -9.00 2.74 -12.49
C LEU A 74 -9.67 4.11 -12.39
N TRP A 75 -8.92 5.18 -12.55
CA TRP A 75 -9.47 6.52 -12.68
C TRP A 75 -8.85 7.26 -13.85
N VAL A 76 -9.66 8.09 -14.52
CA VAL A 76 -9.25 8.83 -15.72
C VAL A 76 -9.84 10.23 -15.73
N LYS A 77 -8.97 11.20 -16.01
CA LYS A 77 -9.28 12.55 -16.47
C LYS A 77 -8.99 12.62 -17.97
N PHE A 78 -10.04 12.62 -18.78
CA PHE A 78 -9.88 12.64 -20.25
C PHE A 78 -9.18 13.92 -20.74
N PRO A 79 -8.30 13.83 -21.75
CA PRO A 79 -7.71 15.00 -22.39
C PRO A 79 -8.79 15.71 -23.23
N GLY A 80 -9.38 16.77 -22.66
CA GLY A 80 -10.42 17.56 -23.30
C GLY A 80 -11.84 17.17 -22.86
N THR A 81 -12.81 17.22 -23.77
CA THR A 81 -14.20 16.85 -23.47
C THR A 81 -14.31 15.35 -23.28
N ALA A 82 -14.87 14.93 -22.15
CA ALA A 82 -15.09 13.51 -21.87
C ALA A 82 -16.01 12.88 -22.94
N PRO A 83 -15.68 11.66 -23.43
CA PRO A 83 -16.50 10.94 -24.39
C PRO A 83 -17.82 10.46 -23.75
N SER A 84 -18.72 9.91 -24.57
CA SER A 84 -19.94 9.28 -24.06
C SER A 84 -19.60 7.99 -23.32
N THR A 85 -20.05 7.91 -22.07
CA THR A 85 -19.87 6.78 -21.15
C THR A 85 -21.19 6.46 -20.47
N ASN A 86 -21.28 5.31 -19.78
CA ASN A 86 -22.51 4.91 -19.09
C ASN A 86 -22.40 5.20 -17.60
N SER A 87 -23.34 5.98 -17.08
CA SER A 87 -23.36 6.35 -15.66
C SER A 87 -23.91 5.24 -14.79
N THR A 88 -23.22 4.96 -13.69
CA THR A 88 -23.73 4.07 -12.63
C THR A 88 -24.59 4.82 -11.60
N GLY A 89 -24.61 6.16 -11.66
CA GLY A 89 -25.26 7.01 -10.66
C GLY A 89 -24.55 7.10 -9.31
N LYS A 90 -23.39 6.44 -9.15
CA LYS A 90 -22.57 6.47 -7.92
C LYS A 90 -21.34 7.37 -8.10
N SER A 91 -20.87 7.98 -7.02
CA SER A 91 -19.66 8.79 -6.96
C SER A 91 -18.76 8.35 -5.81
N LEU A 92 -17.47 8.66 -5.91
CA LEU A 92 -16.45 8.23 -4.97
C LEU A 92 -15.30 9.25 -4.91
N SER A 93 -14.60 9.26 -3.78
CA SER A 93 -13.32 9.93 -3.60
C SER A 93 -12.30 8.88 -3.20
N LEU A 94 -11.22 8.77 -3.97
CA LEU A 94 -10.08 7.90 -3.73
C LEU A 94 -8.95 8.75 -3.14
N ALA A 95 -8.47 8.37 -1.97
CA ALA A 95 -7.32 8.99 -1.33
C ALA A 95 -6.07 8.15 -1.57
N TYR A 96 -4.98 8.81 -1.95
CA TYR A 96 -3.67 8.19 -2.16
C TYR A 96 -2.67 8.75 -1.14
N ALA A 97 -1.44 8.23 -1.14
CA ALA A 97 -0.35 8.83 -0.37
C ALA A 97 -0.13 10.30 -0.77
N VAL A 98 -0.31 10.60 -2.06
CA VAL A 98 -0.29 11.95 -2.63
C VAL A 98 -1.53 12.20 -3.45
N GLY A 99 -2.23 13.27 -3.11
CA GLY A 99 -3.42 13.68 -3.86
C GLY A 99 -4.65 12.82 -3.61
N SER A 100 -5.67 13.13 -4.39
CA SER A 100 -6.95 12.41 -4.35
C SER A 100 -7.67 12.53 -5.69
N ALA A 101 -8.34 11.45 -6.08
CA ALA A 101 -9.16 11.39 -7.28
C ALA A 101 -10.63 11.36 -6.87
N SER A 102 -11.40 12.38 -7.22
CA SER A 102 -12.82 12.46 -6.90
C SER A 102 -13.65 12.60 -8.16
N GLY A 103 -14.72 11.81 -8.26
CA GLY A 103 -15.47 11.72 -9.52
C GLY A 103 -16.71 10.84 -9.46
N ASN A 104 -17.31 10.65 -10.64
CA ASN A 104 -18.44 9.75 -10.83
C ASN A 104 -17.95 8.41 -11.37
N ILE A 105 -18.55 7.32 -10.90
CA ILE A 105 -18.27 5.98 -11.41
C ILE A 105 -19.05 5.79 -12.71
N GLN A 106 -18.31 5.52 -13.78
CA GLN A 106 -18.82 5.29 -15.12
C GLN A 106 -18.39 3.90 -15.61
N THR A 107 -19.05 3.37 -16.63
CA THR A 107 -18.59 2.19 -17.36
C THR A 107 -18.38 2.51 -18.83
N ALA A 108 -17.34 1.93 -19.43
CA ALA A 108 -17.04 2.09 -20.84
C ALA A 108 -16.19 0.93 -21.39
N PRO A 109 -16.17 0.72 -22.72
CA PRO A 109 -15.23 -0.19 -23.34
C PRO A 109 -13.79 0.25 -23.06
N LEU A 110 -12.99 -0.67 -22.54
CA LEU A 110 -11.57 -0.53 -22.27
C LEU A 110 -10.79 -1.48 -23.20
N GLN A 111 -9.67 -1.01 -23.74
CA GLN A 111 -8.64 -1.83 -24.37
C GLN A 111 -7.31 -1.57 -23.70
N PHE A 112 -6.61 -2.65 -23.34
CA PHE A 112 -5.25 -2.62 -22.82
C PHE A 112 -4.48 -3.81 -23.35
N ALA A 113 -3.28 -3.57 -23.88
CA ALA A 113 -2.58 -4.55 -24.70
C ALA A 113 -3.48 -5.05 -25.85
N ASN A 114 -3.70 -6.36 -25.93
CA ASN A 114 -4.62 -7.02 -26.86
C ASN A 114 -5.88 -7.56 -26.15
N PHE A 115 -6.19 -7.04 -24.97
CA PHE A 115 -7.39 -7.37 -24.19
C PHE A 115 -8.44 -6.28 -24.32
N THR A 116 -9.70 -6.69 -24.32
CA THR A 116 -10.85 -5.79 -24.39
C THR A 116 -11.83 -6.13 -23.28
N VAL A 117 -12.17 -5.15 -22.45
CA VAL A 117 -13.24 -5.24 -21.45
C VAL A 117 -14.40 -4.36 -21.91
N PRO A 118 -15.57 -4.92 -22.26
CA PRO A 118 -16.66 -4.15 -22.89
C PRO A 118 -17.26 -3.02 -22.05
N ASP A 119 -17.22 -3.16 -20.72
CA ASP A 119 -17.96 -2.33 -19.77
C ASP A 119 -17.15 -2.09 -18.48
N GLN A 120 -15.85 -1.81 -18.60
CA GLN A 120 -14.98 -1.57 -17.45
C GLN A 120 -15.49 -0.40 -16.60
N ALA A 121 -15.73 -0.65 -15.31
CA ALA A 121 -15.99 0.41 -14.34
C ALA A 121 -14.71 1.21 -14.06
N PHE A 122 -14.85 2.54 -14.01
CA PHE A 122 -13.77 3.46 -13.69
C PHE A 122 -14.32 4.73 -13.04
N LEU A 123 -13.46 5.47 -12.34
CA LEU A 123 -13.78 6.79 -11.82
C LEU A 123 -13.44 7.88 -12.84
N GLN A 124 -14.44 8.58 -13.34
CA GLN A 124 -14.24 9.75 -14.21
C GLN A 124 -13.97 10.99 -13.37
N VAL A 125 -12.77 11.55 -13.51
CA VAL A 125 -12.25 12.65 -12.71
C VAL A 125 -12.19 13.93 -13.55
N SER A 126 -12.54 15.07 -12.97
CA SER A 126 -12.44 16.38 -13.63
C SER A 126 -11.18 17.15 -13.23
N ASP A 127 -10.70 16.93 -12.00
CA ASP A 127 -9.53 17.59 -11.43
C ASP A 127 -8.59 16.57 -10.79
N SER A 128 -7.33 16.62 -11.23
CA SER A 128 -6.23 15.77 -10.76
C SER A 128 -5.03 16.62 -10.33
N SER A 129 -5.22 17.93 -10.14
CA SER A 129 -4.16 18.86 -9.74
C SER A 129 -3.58 18.58 -8.35
N SER A 130 -4.31 17.82 -7.53
CA SER A 130 -3.88 17.32 -6.23
C SER A 130 -2.75 16.28 -6.34
N PHE A 131 -2.62 15.59 -7.47
CA PHE A 131 -1.50 14.71 -7.77
C PHE A 131 -0.33 15.57 -8.26
N SER A 132 -0.44 16.12 -9.47
CA SER A 132 0.57 17.03 -10.03
C SER A 132 -0.10 18.14 -10.84
N PRO A 133 0.31 19.42 -10.67
CA PRO A 133 -0.19 20.53 -11.47
C PRO A 133 0.06 20.35 -12.99
N ASN A 134 1.11 19.61 -13.35
CA ASN A 134 1.55 19.36 -14.72
C ASN A 134 1.74 17.86 -14.98
N ALA A 135 0.80 17.03 -14.51
CA ALA A 135 0.85 15.58 -14.69
C ALA A 135 1.05 15.20 -16.17
N ALA A 136 2.06 14.36 -16.45
CA ALA A 136 2.31 13.80 -17.79
C ALA A 136 1.31 12.68 -18.16
N PHE A 137 0.42 12.34 -17.22
CA PHE A 137 -0.57 11.29 -17.31
C PHE A 137 -1.99 11.85 -17.23
N ASN A 138 -2.94 11.04 -17.69
CA ASN A 138 -4.38 11.33 -17.68
C ASN A 138 -5.12 10.50 -16.64
N GLY A 139 -4.46 9.55 -15.98
CA GLY A 139 -5.09 8.69 -15.00
C GLY A 139 -4.12 7.72 -14.37
N LEU A 140 -4.67 6.75 -13.68
CA LEU A 140 -3.94 5.68 -13.02
C LEU A 140 -4.76 4.40 -13.17
N VAL A 141 -4.06 3.29 -13.37
CA VAL A 141 -4.65 1.97 -13.30
C VAL A 141 -4.04 1.20 -12.14
N GLY A 142 -4.88 0.86 -11.17
CA GLY A 142 -4.51 -0.01 -10.07
C GLY A 142 -4.32 -1.46 -10.54
N LEU A 143 -3.21 -2.04 -10.12
CA LEU A 143 -2.74 -3.38 -10.42
C LEU A 143 -2.65 -4.27 -9.17
N GLY A 144 -3.19 -3.78 -8.05
CA GLY A 144 -3.38 -4.49 -6.80
C GLY A 144 -4.55 -5.47 -6.81
N PRO A 145 -4.79 -6.17 -5.68
CA PRO A 145 -5.85 -7.15 -5.55
C PRO A 145 -7.24 -6.55 -5.74
N ASN A 146 -8.16 -7.28 -6.37
CA ASN A 146 -9.53 -6.80 -6.60
C ASN A 146 -10.27 -6.38 -5.31
N GLN A 147 -9.97 -7.01 -4.17
CA GLN A 147 -10.57 -6.67 -2.88
C GLN A 147 -10.15 -5.27 -2.35
N GLY A 148 -9.05 -4.72 -2.85
CA GLY A 148 -8.61 -3.35 -2.55
C GLY A 148 -9.47 -2.28 -3.24
N SER A 149 -10.15 -2.64 -4.35
CA SER A 149 -10.94 -1.69 -5.15
C SER A 149 -12.10 -1.09 -4.36
N GLN A 150 -12.12 0.24 -4.29
CA GLN A 150 -13.20 1.00 -3.70
C GLN A 150 -14.36 1.17 -4.68
N ILE A 151 -14.10 1.19 -5.99
CA ILE A 151 -15.14 1.16 -7.03
C ILE A 151 -15.95 -0.13 -6.91
N TYR A 152 -15.27 -1.29 -6.83
CA TYR A 152 -15.91 -2.60 -6.69
C TYR A 152 -16.82 -2.65 -5.45
N LYS A 153 -16.34 -2.17 -4.30
CA LYS A 153 -17.14 -2.07 -3.07
C LYS A 153 -18.32 -1.12 -3.22
N LYS A 154 -18.11 0.04 -3.85
CA LYS A 154 -19.15 1.06 -4.03
C LYS A 154 -20.26 0.56 -4.94
N LEU A 155 -19.92 -0.30 -5.91
CA LEU A 155 -20.86 -1.00 -6.77
C LEU A 155 -21.41 -2.28 -6.12
N ASP A 156 -21.42 -2.38 -4.79
CA ASP A 156 -22.01 -3.50 -4.04
C ASP A 156 -21.42 -4.89 -4.39
N SER A 157 -20.17 -4.91 -4.87
CA SER A 157 -19.51 -6.11 -5.39
C SER A 157 -20.23 -6.76 -6.58
N ASP A 158 -21.01 -5.96 -7.32
CA ASP A 158 -21.74 -6.38 -8.52
C ASP A 158 -20.78 -6.80 -9.64
N ALA A 159 -21.22 -7.76 -10.46
CA ALA A 159 -20.53 -8.16 -11.67
C ALA A 159 -20.39 -6.96 -12.62
N GLY A 160 -19.15 -6.58 -12.95
CA GLY A 160 -18.80 -5.40 -13.75
C GLY A 160 -18.08 -4.29 -12.97
N GLY A 161 -18.08 -4.34 -11.65
CA GLY A 161 -17.33 -3.40 -10.80
C GLY A 161 -15.88 -3.79 -10.54
N GLU A 162 -15.43 -4.96 -11.00
CA GLU A 162 -14.10 -5.49 -10.71
C GLU A 162 -12.96 -4.69 -11.36
N SER A 163 -11.76 -4.76 -10.77
CA SER A 163 -10.54 -4.15 -11.31
C SER A 163 -10.21 -4.64 -12.72
N MET A 164 -9.45 -3.83 -13.46
CA MET A 164 -9.10 -4.13 -14.86
C MET A 164 -8.49 -5.52 -15.03
N LEU A 165 -7.48 -5.88 -14.23
CA LEU A 165 -6.81 -7.18 -14.35
C LEU A 165 -7.76 -8.33 -14.01
N ASN A 166 -8.58 -8.18 -12.97
CA ASN A 166 -9.57 -9.21 -12.61
C ASN A 166 -10.57 -9.44 -13.76
N ARG A 167 -11.06 -8.37 -14.39
CA ARG A 167 -11.93 -8.44 -15.57
C ARG A 167 -11.24 -9.16 -16.73
N ILE A 168 -9.96 -8.89 -16.98
CA ILE A 168 -9.18 -9.55 -18.05
C ILE A 168 -9.04 -11.05 -17.76
N PHE A 169 -8.63 -11.44 -16.55
CA PHE A 169 -8.45 -12.84 -16.18
C PHE A 169 -9.76 -13.65 -16.31
N ALA A 170 -10.87 -13.11 -15.80
CA ALA A 170 -12.17 -13.78 -15.84
C ALA A 170 -12.74 -13.93 -17.26
N GLN A 171 -12.54 -12.94 -18.14
CA GLN A 171 -13.16 -12.94 -19.49
C GLN A 171 -12.34 -13.72 -20.52
N ASP A 172 -11.02 -13.56 -20.54
CA ASP A 172 -10.16 -14.16 -21.56
C ASP A 172 -9.77 -15.61 -21.26
N LYS A 173 -10.11 -16.12 -20.06
CA LYS A 173 -9.81 -17.49 -19.61
C LYS A 173 -8.35 -17.86 -19.83
N LEU A 174 -7.47 -16.96 -19.39
CA LEU A 174 -6.03 -17.15 -19.46
C LEU A 174 -5.62 -18.39 -18.67
N SER A 175 -4.54 -19.05 -19.09
CA SER A 175 -4.07 -20.26 -18.39
C SER A 175 -3.53 -19.96 -17.00
N GLU A 176 -2.99 -18.74 -16.81
CA GLU A 176 -2.42 -18.25 -15.56
C GLU A 176 -2.87 -16.80 -15.33
N ASN A 177 -2.91 -16.37 -14.07
CA ASN A 177 -3.47 -15.08 -13.64
C ASN A 177 -2.37 -14.13 -13.12
N TYR A 178 -1.21 -14.08 -13.77
CA TYR A 178 -0.13 -13.16 -13.38
C TYR A 178 0.05 -12.00 -14.35
N MET A 179 0.69 -10.95 -13.85
CA MET A 179 1.29 -9.89 -14.65
C MET A 179 2.79 -9.87 -14.44
N THR A 180 3.52 -9.29 -15.41
CA THR A 180 4.93 -8.96 -15.19
C THR A 180 5.24 -7.55 -15.66
N PHE A 181 6.24 -6.93 -15.05
CA PHE A 181 6.73 -5.63 -15.49
C PHE A 181 8.23 -5.46 -15.28
N LEU A 182 8.84 -4.74 -16.22
CA LEU A 182 10.22 -4.30 -16.21
C LEU A 182 10.21 -2.77 -16.26
N LEU A 183 10.95 -2.12 -15.37
CA LEU A 183 11.12 -0.67 -15.35
C LEU A 183 12.55 -0.32 -15.78
N ASP A 184 12.70 0.47 -16.83
CA ASP A 184 14.00 0.95 -17.31
C ASP A 184 14.53 2.10 -16.45
N ARG A 185 15.86 2.34 -16.49
CA ARG A 185 16.51 3.50 -15.89
C ARG A 185 16.92 4.51 -16.96
N LYS A 186 16.46 5.76 -16.82
CA LYS A 186 16.96 6.88 -17.64
C LYS A 186 18.32 7.34 -17.15
N ASN A 187 19.12 7.82 -18.11
CA ASN A 187 20.46 8.37 -17.91
C ASN A 187 21.48 7.35 -17.37
N ASP A 188 21.19 6.06 -17.55
CA ASP A 188 22.13 4.97 -17.33
C ASP A 188 22.85 4.65 -18.66
N PRO A 189 24.19 4.81 -18.73
CA PRO A 189 24.94 4.57 -19.95
C PRO A 189 25.00 3.12 -20.42
N SER A 190 24.82 2.15 -19.52
CA SER A 190 24.91 0.72 -19.84
C SER A 190 23.55 0.04 -19.91
N ASP A 191 22.50 0.68 -19.36
CA ASP A 191 21.14 0.16 -19.44
C ASP A 191 20.63 0.14 -20.89
N THR A 192 20.28 -1.05 -21.35
CA THR A 192 19.67 -1.29 -22.67
C THR A 192 18.24 -1.76 -22.56
N LEU A 193 17.73 -1.88 -21.33
CA LEU A 193 16.38 -2.31 -21.06
C LEU A 193 15.40 -1.21 -21.43
N THR A 194 14.22 -1.64 -21.86
CA THR A 194 13.08 -0.76 -22.11
C THR A 194 11.94 -1.23 -21.23
N GLY A 195 11.22 -0.26 -20.67
CA GLY A 195 10.08 -0.54 -19.82
C GLY A 195 9.03 -1.38 -20.56
N GLN A 196 8.60 -2.49 -19.96
CA GLN A 196 7.69 -3.45 -20.58
C GLN A 196 6.73 -4.04 -19.55
N PHE A 197 5.46 -4.21 -19.94
CA PHE A 197 4.41 -4.85 -19.15
C PHE A 197 3.78 -6.00 -19.94
N THR A 198 3.46 -7.10 -19.27
CA THR A 198 2.79 -8.26 -19.87
C THR A 198 1.73 -8.84 -18.93
N ILE A 199 0.79 -9.60 -19.51
CA ILE A 199 -0.25 -10.33 -18.77
C ILE A 199 -0.18 -11.79 -19.20
N ALA A 200 -0.05 -12.70 -18.23
CA ALA A 200 0.03 -14.15 -18.38
C ALA A 200 1.18 -14.65 -19.30
N GLU A 201 2.25 -13.88 -19.44
CA GLU A 201 3.50 -14.30 -20.09
C GLU A 201 4.68 -13.49 -19.57
N PRO A 202 5.91 -14.02 -19.57
CA PRO A 202 7.11 -13.23 -19.29
C PRO A 202 7.54 -12.40 -20.51
N VAL A 203 8.27 -11.32 -20.25
CA VAL A 203 8.96 -10.52 -21.27
C VAL A 203 9.97 -11.40 -22.02
N PRO A 204 10.08 -11.30 -23.36
CA PRO A 204 11.08 -12.03 -24.13
C PRO A 204 12.51 -11.87 -23.60
N GLY A 205 13.19 -12.99 -23.35
CA GLY A 205 14.55 -13.02 -22.79
C GLY A 205 14.60 -13.09 -21.26
N PHE A 206 13.46 -12.95 -20.58
CA PHE A 206 13.34 -12.99 -19.12
C PHE A 206 12.49 -14.18 -18.63
N GLU A 207 12.40 -15.25 -19.42
CA GLU A 207 11.61 -16.44 -19.09
C GLU A 207 12.06 -17.13 -17.79
N ASN A 208 13.31 -16.93 -17.39
CA ASN A 208 13.89 -17.46 -16.15
C ASN A 208 13.26 -16.88 -14.86
N ILE A 209 12.45 -15.81 -14.93
CA ILE A 209 11.68 -15.33 -13.78
C ILE A 209 10.79 -16.43 -13.20
N THR A 210 10.24 -17.29 -14.06
CA THR A 210 9.36 -18.41 -13.66
C THR A 210 10.07 -19.45 -12.81
N SER A 211 11.41 -19.47 -12.83
CA SER A 211 12.25 -20.36 -12.01
C SER A 211 12.73 -19.71 -10.71
N GLN A 212 12.41 -18.43 -10.46
CA GLN A 212 12.79 -17.75 -9.22
C GLN A 212 11.97 -18.28 -8.02
N PRO A 213 12.44 -18.08 -6.78
CA PRO A 213 11.65 -18.42 -5.60
C PRO A 213 10.28 -17.75 -5.62
N LYS A 214 9.21 -18.51 -5.37
CA LYS A 214 7.87 -17.94 -5.16
C LYS A 214 7.79 -17.37 -3.76
N LEU A 215 7.63 -16.06 -3.66
CA LEU A 215 7.41 -15.34 -2.42
C LEU A 215 5.90 -15.27 -2.17
N ASN A 216 5.38 -16.12 -1.29
CA ASN A 216 3.96 -16.09 -0.96
C ASN A 216 3.57 -14.70 -0.45
N VAL A 217 2.41 -14.22 -0.87
CA VAL A 217 1.92 -12.93 -0.38
C VAL A 217 1.50 -13.04 1.08
N GLU A 218 2.03 -12.14 1.91
CA GLU A 218 1.66 -12.02 3.31
C GLU A 218 0.25 -11.43 3.44
N THR A 219 -0.66 -12.24 3.96
CA THR A 219 -2.06 -11.83 4.09
C THR A 219 -2.30 -10.95 5.32
N VAL A 220 -3.00 -9.84 5.12
CA VAL A 220 -3.46 -8.98 6.22
C VAL A 220 -4.61 -9.64 6.98
N TYR A 221 -4.94 -9.13 8.16
CA TYR A 221 -6.11 -9.61 8.90
C TYR A 221 -7.39 -9.44 8.08
N LYS A 222 -8.34 -10.37 8.20
CA LYS A 222 -9.62 -10.35 7.46
C LYS A 222 -10.39 -9.03 7.58
N ILE A 223 -10.28 -8.36 8.72
CA ILE A 223 -10.91 -7.05 8.98
C ILE A 223 -10.25 -5.90 8.20
N LEU A 224 -9.02 -6.09 7.74
CA LEU A 224 -8.21 -5.14 6.96
C LEU A 224 -8.02 -5.63 5.52
N LYS A 225 -8.85 -6.56 5.03
CA LYS A 225 -8.72 -7.16 3.69
C LYS A 225 -8.72 -6.13 2.55
N ASP A 226 -9.24 -4.94 2.80
CA ASP A 226 -9.21 -3.80 1.90
C ASP A 226 -7.87 -3.07 1.83
N GLN A 227 -6.98 -3.34 2.78
CA GLN A 227 -5.61 -2.84 2.86
C GLN A 227 -4.58 -3.89 2.39
N GLN A 228 -5.03 -4.95 1.71
CA GLN A 228 -4.14 -5.96 1.17
C GLN A 228 -3.34 -5.38 -0.01
N HIS A 229 -2.04 -5.56 0.02
CA HIS A 229 -1.13 -5.18 -1.07
C HIS A 229 -0.33 -6.39 -1.56
N TRP A 230 0.48 -6.17 -2.60
CA TRP A 230 1.55 -7.09 -3.01
C TRP A 230 2.68 -7.04 -1.99
N GLN A 231 2.56 -7.83 -0.91
CA GLN A 231 3.51 -7.81 0.20
C GLN A 231 4.13 -9.17 0.45
N ALA A 232 5.44 -9.23 0.66
CA ALA A 232 6.15 -10.46 1.00
C ALA A 232 7.22 -10.23 2.06
N LEU A 233 7.69 -11.30 2.69
CA LEU A 233 8.76 -11.21 3.68
C LEU A 233 10.13 -11.04 3.02
N THR A 234 10.95 -10.16 3.58
CA THR A 234 12.40 -10.16 3.32
C THR A 234 13.03 -11.42 3.89
N ASP A 235 14.23 -11.79 3.42
CA ASP A 235 15.02 -12.83 4.07
C ASP A 235 15.44 -12.41 5.48
N LYS A 236 15.63 -13.42 6.35
CA LYS A 236 15.97 -13.20 7.76
C LYS A 236 17.34 -12.54 7.93
N ASN A 237 17.38 -11.40 8.60
CA ASN A 237 18.57 -10.61 8.93
C ASN A 237 19.47 -10.35 7.71
N HIS A 238 18.87 -10.15 6.53
CA HIS A 238 19.61 -9.96 5.29
C HIS A 238 19.16 -8.69 4.56
N LEU A 239 19.57 -7.56 5.12
CA LEU A 239 19.59 -6.25 4.47
C LEU A 239 20.99 -5.67 4.66
N VAL A 240 21.74 -5.48 3.59
CA VAL A 240 23.14 -5.02 3.66
C VAL A 240 23.20 -3.52 3.37
N GLY A 241 23.83 -2.78 4.28
CA GLY A 241 24.01 -1.33 4.19
C GLY A 241 25.30 -0.92 3.46
N PRO A 242 25.53 0.40 3.32
CA PRO A 242 26.64 0.96 2.54
C PRO A 242 28.02 0.70 3.14
N ASP A 243 28.12 0.25 4.39
CA ASP A 243 29.36 -0.17 5.02
C ASP A 243 29.65 -1.67 4.86
N GLY A 244 28.81 -2.39 4.12
CA GLY A 244 28.93 -3.84 3.90
C GLY A 244 28.42 -4.70 5.06
N ASN A 245 27.93 -4.10 6.14
CA ASN A 245 27.36 -4.82 7.28
C ASN A 245 25.85 -5.03 7.09
N ILE A 246 25.31 -6.01 7.81
CA ILE A 246 23.86 -6.18 7.93
C ILE A 246 23.30 -5.02 8.75
N ILE A 247 22.25 -4.39 8.23
CA ILE A 247 21.45 -3.38 8.95
C ILE A 247 20.52 -4.12 9.93
N ASP A 248 20.54 -3.70 11.20
CA ASP A 248 19.61 -4.21 12.20
C ASP A 248 18.17 -3.81 11.84
N ILE A 249 17.30 -4.82 11.75
CA ILE A 249 15.89 -4.67 11.37
C ILE A 249 14.98 -5.17 12.48
N GLU A 250 13.92 -4.40 12.74
CA GLU A 250 12.84 -4.76 13.67
C GLU A 250 11.52 -4.45 12.99
N SER A 251 10.65 -5.46 12.85
CA SER A 251 9.35 -5.29 12.23
C SER A 251 8.35 -4.70 13.22
N ILE A 252 7.53 -3.79 12.73
CA ILE A 252 6.35 -3.29 13.44
C ILE A 252 5.11 -4.16 13.21
N VAL A 253 5.18 -5.13 12.28
CA VAL A 253 4.06 -5.99 11.90
C VAL A 253 3.93 -7.14 12.90
N PRO A 254 2.81 -7.25 13.64
CA PRO A 254 2.69 -8.21 14.75
C PRO A 254 2.86 -9.68 14.38
N LYS A 255 2.68 -10.05 13.10
CA LYS A 255 2.82 -11.43 12.61
C LYS A 255 4.15 -11.70 11.90
N ALA A 256 4.98 -10.68 11.68
CA ALA A 256 6.24 -10.87 10.99
C ALA A 256 7.16 -11.75 11.85
N PRO A 257 7.85 -12.74 11.25
CA PRO A 257 8.87 -13.51 11.96
C PRO A 257 10.05 -12.63 12.41
N ASP A 258 10.70 -13.00 13.51
CA ASP A 258 11.87 -12.30 14.02
C ASP A 258 12.99 -12.17 12.96
N GLY A 259 13.44 -10.94 12.74
CA GLY A 259 14.49 -10.61 11.79
C GLY A 259 14.03 -10.56 10.34
N GLN A 260 12.73 -10.51 10.07
CA GLN A 260 12.18 -10.30 8.72
C GLN A 260 11.28 -9.06 8.72
N LEU A 261 11.23 -8.37 7.58
CA LEU A 261 10.34 -7.25 7.35
C LEU A 261 9.29 -7.66 6.32
N VAL A 262 8.09 -7.10 6.43
CA VAL A 262 7.03 -7.23 5.43
C VAL A 262 7.16 -6.10 4.42
N ALA A 263 7.51 -6.42 3.18
CA ALA A 263 7.76 -5.46 2.11
C ALA A 263 6.63 -5.44 1.10
N VAL A 264 6.03 -4.26 0.89
CA VAL A 264 5.12 -3.98 -0.23
C VAL A 264 5.93 -3.65 -1.48
N PHE A 265 5.57 -4.21 -2.63
CA PHE A 265 6.16 -3.86 -3.92
C PHE A 265 5.22 -2.91 -4.67
N ASP A 266 5.63 -1.65 -4.83
CA ASP A 266 4.75 -0.57 -5.26
C ASP A 266 5.34 0.23 -6.44
N SER A 267 4.86 -0.04 -7.66
CA SER A 267 5.26 0.71 -8.85
C SER A 267 4.65 2.12 -8.92
N GLY A 268 3.69 2.46 -8.06
CA GLY A 268 3.17 3.82 -7.90
C GLY A 268 4.06 4.72 -7.03
N PHE A 269 5.01 4.14 -6.29
CA PHE A 269 5.86 4.90 -5.38
C PHE A 269 7.24 5.21 -5.96
N THR A 270 7.58 6.49 -6.15
CA THR A 270 8.89 6.90 -6.71
C THR A 270 10.07 6.50 -5.81
N PHE A 271 10.09 6.98 -4.56
CA PHE A 271 11.13 6.68 -3.59
C PHE A 271 10.71 5.58 -2.63
N SER A 272 11.52 4.54 -2.46
CA SER A 272 11.20 3.48 -1.51
C SER A 272 11.07 4.04 -0.11
N GLN A 273 10.06 3.58 0.64
CA GLN A 273 9.85 3.91 2.04
C GLN A 273 10.34 2.75 2.90
N VAL A 274 11.17 3.05 3.88
CA VAL A 274 11.78 2.04 4.76
C VAL A 274 11.65 2.43 6.22
N PRO A 275 11.81 1.49 7.17
CA PRO A 275 11.90 1.84 8.58
C PRO A 275 12.94 2.94 8.80
N ARG A 276 12.63 3.87 9.71
CA ARG A 276 13.50 5.02 9.97
C ARG A 276 14.94 4.61 10.31
N SER A 277 15.10 3.56 11.11
CA SER A 277 16.41 2.98 11.44
C SER A 277 17.18 2.52 10.20
N VAL A 278 16.50 1.94 9.21
CA VAL A 278 17.09 1.51 7.94
C VAL A 278 17.54 2.71 7.12
N SER A 279 16.68 3.72 6.97
CA SER A 279 17.03 4.95 6.24
C SER A 279 18.23 5.67 6.89
N ASP A 280 18.21 5.81 8.22
CA ASP A 280 19.32 6.38 8.99
C ASP A 280 20.61 5.56 8.85
N ALA A 281 20.52 4.23 8.77
CA ALA A 281 21.69 3.37 8.54
C ALA A 281 22.27 3.52 7.12
N ILE A 282 21.45 3.85 6.12
CA ILE A 282 21.89 4.11 4.75
C ILE A 282 22.54 5.50 4.63
N TYR A 283 21.91 6.55 5.17
CA TYR A 283 22.34 7.94 4.90
C TYR A 283 22.96 8.67 6.09
N GLY A 284 22.64 8.29 7.33
CA GLY A 284 23.00 9.06 8.52
C GLY A 284 24.51 9.19 8.77
N ARG A 285 25.32 8.33 8.17
CA ARG A 285 26.79 8.38 8.25
C ARG A 285 27.43 9.04 7.02
N VAL A 286 26.65 9.50 6.04
CA VAL A 286 27.20 10.17 4.85
C VAL A 286 27.65 11.58 5.21
N GLN A 287 28.88 11.94 4.83
CA GLN A 287 29.41 13.28 5.03
C GLN A 287 28.58 14.31 4.25
N GLY A 288 28.04 15.32 4.93
CA GLY A 288 27.22 16.34 4.31
C GLY A 288 25.78 15.92 3.99
N ALA A 289 25.35 14.73 4.44
CA ALA A 289 23.94 14.37 4.40
C ALA A 289 23.12 15.23 5.37
N VAL A 290 21.89 15.54 4.98
CA VAL A 290 20.93 16.31 5.78
C VAL A 290 19.54 15.73 5.58
N TYR A 291 18.84 15.45 6.67
CA TYR A 291 17.41 15.16 6.63
C TYR A 291 16.62 16.48 6.62
N ASP A 292 15.88 16.73 5.55
CA ASP A 292 14.98 17.86 5.40
C ASP A 292 13.63 17.52 6.07
N GLU A 293 13.40 18.06 7.26
CA GLU A 293 12.16 17.82 8.00
C GLU A 293 10.90 18.35 7.30
N LYS A 294 11.04 19.40 6.48
CA LYS A 294 9.90 20.02 5.79
C LYS A 294 9.41 19.11 4.68
N ASN A 295 10.35 18.58 3.89
CA ASN A 295 10.04 17.72 2.75
C ASN A 295 10.08 16.22 3.09
N GLN A 296 10.53 15.87 4.30
CA GLN A 296 10.63 14.52 4.84
C GLN A 296 11.54 13.58 4.03
N TRP A 297 12.68 14.08 3.57
CA TRP A 297 13.66 13.29 2.84
C TRP A 297 15.09 13.48 3.35
N TRP A 298 15.95 12.49 3.10
CA TRP A 298 17.39 12.65 3.11
C TRP A 298 17.88 13.29 1.81
N THR A 299 18.76 14.27 1.97
CA THR A 299 19.63 14.80 0.90
C THR A 299 21.07 14.39 1.17
N VAL A 300 21.82 14.10 0.11
CA VAL A 300 23.22 13.66 0.15
C VAL A 300 24.04 14.35 -0.95
N PRO A 301 25.38 14.43 -0.82
CA PRO A 301 26.22 14.86 -1.95
C PRO A 301 26.04 13.94 -3.16
N CYS A 302 25.85 14.50 -4.35
CA CYS A 302 25.60 13.71 -5.56
C CYS A 302 26.72 12.76 -5.97
N GLY A 303 27.96 13.02 -5.54
CA GLY A 303 29.09 12.12 -5.77
C GLY A 303 29.18 10.96 -4.75
N GLN A 304 28.31 10.91 -3.75
CA GLN A 304 28.31 9.83 -2.76
C GLN A 304 27.77 8.56 -3.41
N MET A 305 28.63 7.56 -3.60
CA MET A 305 28.19 6.22 -3.98
C MET A 305 27.79 5.43 -2.72
N LEU A 306 26.66 4.74 -2.75
CA LEU A 306 26.16 3.91 -1.65
C LEU A 306 25.72 2.56 -2.20
N ASN A 307 26.18 1.49 -1.56
CA ASN A 307 25.82 0.12 -1.92
C ASN A 307 24.76 -0.39 -0.95
N VAL A 308 23.60 -0.79 -1.45
CA VAL A 308 22.52 -1.37 -0.63
C VAL A 308 22.09 -2.67 -1.30
N THR A 309 21.83 -3.72 -0.52
CA THR A 309 21.39 -5.01 -1.06
C THR A 309 20.27 -5.61 -0.22
N PHE A 310 19.14 -5.87 -0.86
CA PHE A 310 18.00 -6.57 -0.28
C PHE A 310 18.07 -8.07 -0.63
N TYR A 311 17.42 -8.91 0.16
CA TYR A 311 17.37 -10.35 -0.07
C TYR A 311 15.93 -10.86 0.03
N PHE A 312 15.55 -11.69 -0.95
CA PHE A 312 14.25 -12.34 -1.01
C PHE A 312 14.39 -13.77 -1.54
N GLY A 313 13.88 -14.74 -0.79
CA GLY A 313 13.89 -16.15 -1.20
C GLY A 313 15.29 -16.73 -1.38
N GLY A 314 16.31 -16.19 -0.70
CA GLY A 314 17.72 -16.55 -0.86
C GLY A 314 18.43 -15.87 -2.03
N VAL A 315 17.77 -14.94 -2.73
CA VAL A 315 18.35 -14.21 -3.89
C VAL A 315 18.71 -12.79 -3.47
N ALA A 316 19.92 -12.35 -3.84
CA ALA A 316 20.39 -11.00 -3.59
C ALA A 316 19.89 -10.02 -4.68
N PHE A 317 19.47 -8.84 -4.24
CA PHE A 317 19.03 -7.72 -5.07
C PHE A 317 19.88 -6.49 -4.73
N PRO A 318 21.10 -6.37 -5.29
CA PRO A 318 21.89 -5.16 -5.19
C PRO A 318 21.15 -4.01 -5.88
N ILE A 319 21.13 -2.85 -5.25
CA ILE A 319 20.52 -1.66 -5.83
C ILE A 319 21.59 -0.87 -6.57
N HIS A 320 21.31 -0.54 -7.83
CA HIS A 320 22.20 0.29 -8.63
C HIS A 320 22.47 1.62 -7.92
N PRO A 321 23.71 2.11 -7.80
CA PRO A 321 24.00 3.31 -7.01
C PRO A 321 23.25 4.58 -7.47
N LEU A 322 22.91 4.67 -8.77
CA LEU A 322 22.05 5.74 -9.31
C LEU A 322 20.59 5.69 -8.80
N ASP A 323 20.14 4.53 -8.32
CA ASP A 323 18.83 4.34 -7.67
C ASP A 323 18.89 4.42 -6.14
N VAL A 324 20.07 4.58 -5.54
CA VAL A 324 20.22 4.90 -4.12
C VAL A 324 20.39 6.40 -3.94
N VAL A 325 21.15 7.05 -4.83
CA VAL A 325 21.42 8.49 -4.84
C VAL A 325 20.84 9.12 -6.12
N ASP A 326 19.61 9.61 -5.97
CA ASP A 326 18.76 10.12 -7.04
C ASP A 326 19.01 11.60 -7.34
N ASP A 327 19.02 11.96 -8.62
CA ASP A 327 19.22 13.34 -9.09
C ASP A 327 18.24 13.74 -10.19
N ASN A 328 17.10 13.06 -10.25
CA ASN A 328 16.12 13.31 -11.29
C ASN A 328 15.33 14.61 -11.06
N PHE A 329 15.50 15.23 -9.89
CA PHE A 329 14.75 16.40 -9.43
C PHE A 329 15.58 17.68 -9.31
N SER A 330 16.89 17.63 -9.62
CA SER A 330 17.81 18.78 -9.63
C SER A 330 17.70 19.68 -8.39
N ILE A 331 17.64 19.09 -7.19
CA ILE A 331 17.39 19.84 -5.97
C ILE A 331 18.65 20.56 -5.47
N THR A 332 18.45 21.63 -4.72
CA THR A 332 19.54 22.37 -4.07
C THR A 332 19.31 22.44 -2.58
N ASN A 333 20.39 22.36 -1.80
CA ASN A 333 20.33 22.59 -0.36
C ASN A 333 20.07 24.08 -0.03
N ALA A 334 19.94 24.39 1.27
CA ALA A 334 19.69 25.75 1.74
C ALA A 334 20.76 26.79 1.31
N ASN A 335 21.97 26.32 0.97
CA ASN A 335 23.07 27.15 0.51
C ASN A 335 23.09 27.30 -1.03
N GLY A 336 22.08 26.78 -1.73
CA GLY A 336 21.99 26.79 -3.19
C GLY A 336 22.94 25.82 -3.89
N SER A 337 23.59 24.92 -3.16
CA SER A 337 24.45 23.88 -3.75
C SER A 337 23.61 22.70 -4.21
N HIS A 338 23.92 22.17 -5.38
CA HIS A 338 23.28 20.99 -5.94
C HIS A 338 23.50 19.77 -5.02
N VAL A 339 22.41 19.08 -4.68
CA VAL A 339 22.42 17.87 -3.84
C VAL A 339 21.48 16.84 -4.44
N CYS A 340 21.66 15.59 -4.04
CA CYS A 340 20.86 14.47 -4.52
C CYS A 340 19.95 13.97 -3.41
N ILE A 341 18.87 13.29 -3.77
CA ILE A 341 17.90 12.71 -2.85
C ILE A 341 18.30 11.26 -2.56
N GLY A 342 18.29 10.85 -1.30
CA GLY A 342 18.37 9.43 -0.96
C GLY A 342 17.10 8.70 -1.40
N ALA A 343 17.15 7.63 -2.16
CA ALA A 343 15.92 7.04 -2.69
C ALA A 343 15.15 6.15 -1.70
N PHE A 344 15.71 5.91 -0.50
CA PHE A 344 15.17 5.02 0.55
C PHE A 344 14.78 5.82 1.79
N GLN A 345 13.63 6.46 1.76
CA GLN A 345 13.22 7.44 2.75
C GLN A 345 12.54 6.80 3.98
N PRO A 346 12.59 7.45 5.16
CA PRO A 346 11.83 6.99 6.31
C PRO A 346 10.34 6.97 5.98
N ILE A 347 9.66 5.89 6.32
CA ILE A 347 8.22 5.83 6.18
C ILE A 347 7.57 6.78 7.20
N THR A 348 6.98 7.89 6.71
CA THR A 348 6.39 8.95 7.56
C THR A 348 4.86 9.00 7.49
N SER A 349 4.25 8.29 6.53
CA SER A 349 2.82 8.32 6.31
C SER A 349 2.06 7.39 7.28
N ALA A 350 0.87 7.83 7.69
CA ALA A 350 -0.03 7.05 8.55
C ALA A 350 -0.49 5.73 7.93
N PHE A 351 -0.40 5.58 6.60
CA PHE A 351 -0.90 4.38 5.90
C PHE A 351 -0.11 3.09 6.20
N SER A 352 1.17 3.17 6.63
CA SER A 352 1.94 1.99 7.04
C SER A 352 1.86 1.67 8.53
N LEU A 353 1.49 2.67 9.34
CA LEU A 353 1.57 2.60 10.80
C LEU A 353 0.42 1.77 11.41
N PHE A 354 -0.51 1.26 10.58
CA PHE A 354 -1.50 0.26 10.98
C PHE A 354 -0.82 -1.07 11.33
N GLY A 355 0.48 -1.20 11.04
CA GLY A 355 1.32 -2.34 11.39
C GLY A 355 1.06 -3.53 10.46
N ASN A 356 0.76 -3.26 9.19
CA ASN A 356 0.51 -4.30 8.18
C ASN A 356 1.73 -4.59 7.29
N PHE A 357 2.64 -3.62 7.16
CA PHE A 357 3.89 -3.74 6.44
C PHE A 357 4.95 -2.80 7.03
N ASP A 358 6.22 -3.06 6.72
CA ASP A 358 7.38 -2.31 7.20
C ASP A 358 8.05 -1.46 6.10
N LEU A 359 7.98 -1.94 4.86
CA LEU A 359 8.65 -1.34 3.69
C LEU A 359 7.63 -1.11 2.58
N ILE A 360 7.82 -0.03 1.83
CA ILE A 360 7.27 0.15 0.48
C ILE A 360 8.47 0.22 -0.46
N LEU A 361 8.72 -0.85 -1.20
CA LEU A 361 9.78 -0.94 -2.19
C LEU A 361 9.24 -0.40 -3.52
N GLY A 362 9.59 0.86 -3.77
CA GLY A 362 9.15 1.65 -4.90
C GLY A 362 10.00 1.47 -6.16
N MET A 363 9.88 2.40 -7.10
CA MET A 363 10.60 2.40 -8.38
C MET A 363 12.13 2.33 -8.23
N SER A 364 12.69 2.92 -7.17
CA SER A 364 14.12 2.79 -6.82
C SER A 364 14.56 1.34 -6.57
N PHE A 365 13.70 0.50 -5.98
CA PHE A 365 13.93 -0.94 -5.91
C PHE A 365 13.53 -1.63 -7.22
N LEU A 366 12.36 -1.33 -7.76
CA LEU A 366 11.76 -2.07 -8.88
C LEU A 366 12.49 -1.90 -10.22
N ARG A 367 13.29 -0.84 -10.42
CA ARG A 367 14.25 -0.75 -11.54
C ARG A 367 15.37 -1.80 -11.46
N ASN A 368 15.59 -2.41 -10.29
CA ASN A 368 16.61 -3.42 -10.05
C ASN A 368 16.03 -4.85 -10.02
N ALA A 369 14.71 -5.01 -10.17
CA ALA A 369 14.03 -6.30 -10.09
C ALA A 369 12.95 -6.43 -11.16
N TYR A 370 13.16 -7.31 -12.13
CA TYR A 370 12.07 -7.74 -13.01
C TYR A 370 11.06 -8.52 -12.18
N THR A 371 9.79 -8.12 -12.25
CA THR A 371 8.79 -8.50 -11.27
C THR A 371 7.64 -9.23 -11.92
N LEU A 372 7.23 -10.35 -11.32
CA LEU A 372 6.03 -11.12 -11.63
C LEU A 372 5.14 -11.13 -10.39
N MET A 373 3.86 -10.81 -10.58
CA MET A 373 2.85 -10.82 -9.54
C MET A 373 1.70 -11.71 -9.98
N ASP A 374 1.55 -12.84 -9.31
CA ASP A 374 0.55 -13.85 -9.60
C ASP A 374 -0.64 -13.70 -8.65
N PHE A 375 -1.82 -13.50 -9.23
CA PHE A 375 -3.03 -13.28 -8.47
C PHE A 375 -3.59 -14.57 -7.88
N GLY A 376 -3.29 -15.75 -8.44
CA GLY A 376 -3.87 -17.00 -7.98
C GLY A 376 -5.39 -16.90 -7.75
N ASP A 377 -5.84 -17.28 -6.57
CA ASP A 377 -7.23 -17.24 -6.12
C ASP A 377 -7.83 -15.82 -5.95
N TRP A 378 -7.00 -14.76 -6.03
CA TRP A 378 -7.49 -13.37 -6.04
C TRP A 378 -8.14 -12.98 -7.37
N ALA A 379 -7.88 -13.72 -8.45
CA ALA A 379 -8.54 -13.52 -9.74
C ALA A 379 -9.97 -14.09 -9.72
N VAL A 380 -10.87 -13.37 -9.06
CA VAL A 380 -12.28 -13.77 -8.89
C VAL A 380 -12.96 -13.96 -10.24
N GLY A 381 -13.56 -15.14 -10.44
CA GLY A 381 -14.25 -15.49 -11.67
C GLY A 381 -13.37 -16.19 -12.72
N SER A 382 -12.06 -16.30 -12.49
CA SER A 382 -11.19 -17.22 -13.23
C SER A 382 -11.41 -18.65 -12.75
N ASP A 383 -11.45 -19.63 -13.66
CA ASP A 383 -11.45 -21.06 -13.34
C ASP A 383 -10.05 -21.70 -13.44
N LYS A 384 -9.03 -20.86 -13.71
CA LYS A 384 -7.63 -21.22 -13.84
C LYS A 384 -6.83 -20.63 -12.68
N ASP A 385 -5.70 -21.26 -12.40
CA ASP A 385 -4.69 -20.74 -11.47
C ASP A 385 -5.30 -20.29 -10.13
N GLN A 386 -5.78 -21.27 -9.37
CA GLN A 386 -6.49 -21.10 -8.09
C GLN A 386 -5.55 -21.34 -6.89
N GLY A 387 -4.25 -21.16 -7.10
CA GLY A 387 -3.26 -21.27 -6.03
C GLY A 387 -3.22 -20.02 -5.16
N ASP A 388 -2.40 -20.05 -4.10
CA ASP A 388 -2.15 -18.86 -3.30
C ASP A 388 -1.41 -17.80 -4.15
N PRO A 389 -1.73 -16.50 -4.02
CA PRO A 389 -1.01 -15.42 -4.70
C PRO A 389 0.45 -15.34 -4.26
N TYR A 390 1.33 -14.99 -5.19
CA TYR A 390 2.77 -14.88 -4.93
C TYR A 390 3.45 -13.83 -5.80
N VAL A 391 4.65 -13.42 -5.39
CA VAL A 391 5.56 -12.57 -6.15
C VAL A 391 6.80 -13.38 -6.53
N GLN A 392 7.30 -13.21 -7.75
CA GLN A 392 8.64 -13.66 -8.15
C GLN A 392 9.44 -12.45 -8.61
N LEU A 393 10.70 -12.40 -8.21
CA LEU A 393 11.62 -11.31 -8.51
C LEU A 393 12.87 -11.88 -9.17
N LEU A 394 13.34 -11.22 -10.23
CA LEU A 394 14.59 -11.54 -10.91
C LEU A 394 15.52 -10.32 -10.83
N PRO A 395 16.74 -10.45 -10.28
CA PRO A 395 17.65 -9.32 -10.15
C PRO A 395 18.15 -8.85 -11.52
N LEU A 396 18.11 -7.52 -11.73
CA LEU A 396 18.59 -6.86 -12.95
C LEU A 396 20.00 -6.29 -12.77
N THR A 397 20.30 -5.77 -11.58
CA THR A 397 21.64 -5.27 -11.24
C THR A 397 22.52 -6.43 -10.78
N THR A 398 23.15 -7.08 -11.75
CA THR A 398 23.97 -8.29 -11.52
C THR A 398 25.47 -8.07 -11.70
N ASP A 399 25.87 -7.07 -12.49
CA ASP A 399 27.27 -6.65 -12.65
C ASP A 399 27.55 -5.35 -11.88
N LEU A 400 28.08 -5.52 -10.66
CA LEU A 400 28.40 -4.40 -9.77
C LEU A 400 29.57 -3.55 -10.29
N ALA A 401 30.46 -4.11 -11.12
CA ALA A 401 31.56 -3.33 -11.70
C ALA A 401 31.04 -2.38 -12.78
N THR A 402 30.09 -2.84 -13.60
CA THR A 402 29.38 -1.98 -14.56
C THR A 402 28.59 -0.90 -13.83
N ALA A 403 27.81 -1.26 -12.81
CA ALA A 403 27.05 -0.27 -12.03
C ALA A 403 27.92 0.82 -11.38
N HIS A 404 29.10 0.43 -10.88
CA HIS A 404 30.10 1.36 -10.37
C HIS A 404 30.63 2.28 -11.49
N ALA A 405 30.99 1.72 -12.64
CA ALA A 405 31.50 2.50 -13.78
C ALA A 405 30.47 3.51 -14.30
N ASP A 406 29.19 3.14 -14.33
CA ASP A 406 28.09 4.03 -14.69
C ASP A 406 27.93 5.17 -13.69
N PHE A 407 27.98 4.86 -12.39
CA PHE A 407 27.97 5.89 -11.35
C PHE A 407 29.16 6.86 -11.49
N VAL A 408 30.37 6.36 -11.69
CA VAL A 408 31.57 7.20 -11.91
C VAL A 408 31.39 8.10 -13.13
N LYS A 409 30.87 7.56 -14.23
CA LYS A 409 30.64 8.33 -15.46
C LYS A 409 29.60 9.42 -15.26
N ILE A 410 28.49 9.13 -14.59
CA ILE A 410 27.36 10.05 -14.41
C ILE A 410 27.60 11.06 -13.28
N ARG A 411 28.19 10.64 -12.15
CA ARG A 411 28.32 11.45 -10.93
C ARG A 411 29.69 12.05 -10.69
N LEU A 412 30.74 11.39 -11.18
CA LEU A 412 32.14 11.75 -10.90
C LEU A 412 32.89 12.20 -12.17
N ALA A 413 32.15 12.57 -13.22
CA ALA A 413 32.68 13.04 -14.49
C ALA A 413 33.71 12.09 -15.13
N GLY A 414 33.55 10.78 -14.90
CA GLY A 414 34.43 9.73 -15.45
C GLY A 414 35.75 9.52 -14.70
N THR A 415 36.04 10.29 -13.65
CA THR A 415 37.22 10.05 -12.80
C THR A 415 36.78 9.36 -11.53
N ASP A 416 37.24 8.13 -11.32
CA ASP A 416 36.88 7.36 -10.13
C ASP A 416 37.48 7.97 -8.86
N THR A 417 36.65 8.72 -8.16
CA THR A 417 36.96 9.34 -6.88
C THR A 417 36.06 8.82 -5.76
N SER A 418 35.31 7.73 -5.99
CA SER A 418 34.31 7.23 -5.03
C SER A 418 34.91 6.83 -3.68
N ASN A 419 36.19 6.42 -3.67
CA ASN A 419 36.93 6.03 -2.48
C ASN A 419 37.69 7.21 -1.82
N SER A 420 37.47 8.44 -2.28
CA SER A 420 38.10 9.62 -1.70
C SER A 420 37.61 9.87 -0.28
N SER A 421 38.46 10.45 0.57
CA SER A 421 38.13 10.71 1.99
C SER A 421 36.87 11.56 2.20
N GLN A 422 36.50 12.40 1.21
CA GLN A 422 35.27 13.21 1.24
C GLN A 422 33.98 12.39 1.16
N TYR A 423 34.04 11.16 0.64
CA TYR A 423 32.89 10.23 0.50
C TYR A 423 32.96 9.06 1.48
N ALA A 424 33.96 9.04 2.37
CA ALA A 424 34.05 8.04 3.42
C ALA A 424 32.86 8.19 4.37
N LEU A 425 32.27 7.08 4.82
CA LEU A 425 31.25 7.12 5.85
C LEU A 425 31.86 7.56 7.18
N LEU A 426 31.14 8.41 7.90
CA LEU A 426 31.44 8.80 9.27
C LEU A 426 31.41 7.58 10.21
N PRO A 427 32.09 7.63 11.37
CA PRO A 427 31.96 6.62 12.41
C PRO A 427 30.51 6.49 12.90
N THR A 428 30.12 5.31 13.39
CA THR A 428 28.77 5.06 13.93
C THR A 428 28.39 6.03 15.06
N SER A 429 29.36 6.52 15.85
CA SER A 429 29.11 7.51 16.91
C SER A 429 28.66 8.88 16.39
N GLU A 430 28.88 9.16 15.11
CA GLU A 430 28.51 10.42 14.44
C GLU A 430 27.32 10.24 13.50
N GLN A 431 26.67 9.07 13.52
CA GLN A 431 25.48 8.82 12.72
C GLN A 431 24.37 9.81 13.08
N GLN A 432 23.91 10.54 12.06
CA GLN A 432 22.72 11.36 12.15
C GLN A 432 21.46 10.50 12.12
N HIS A 433 20.44 10.98 12.82
CA HIS A 433 19.13 10.34 12.87
C HIS A 433 18.08 11.30 12.35
N SER A 434 17.22 10.81 11.45
CA SER A 434 16.08 11.58 10.99
C SER A 434 15.08 11.75 12.15
N PRO A 435 14.63 12.97 12.48
CA PRO A 435 13.73 13.19 13.61
C PRO A 435 12.29 12.77 13.28
N ILE A 436 11.56 12.36 14.32
CA ILE A 436 10.11 12.14 14.24
C ILE A 436 9.42 13.48 14.43
N SER A 437 8.75 13.96 13.39
CA SER A 437 8.05 15.26 13.42
C SER A 437 6.89 15.27 14.43
N ALA A 438 6.47 16.46 14.89
CA ALA A 438 5.32 16.57 15.80
C ALA A 438 4.01 16.07 15.15
N ALA A 439 3.85 16.31 13.85
CA ALA A 439 2.72 15.82 13.06
C ALA A 439 2.72 14.28 13.00
N GLU A 440 3.88 13.67 12.74
CA GLU A 440 4.04 12.22 12.74
C GLU A 440 3.81 11.60 14.13
N LYS A 441 4.31 12.24 15.21
CA LYS A 441 4.02 11.82 16.58
C LYS A 441 2.51 11.82 16.87
N LYS A 442 1.80 12.86 16.41
CA LYS A 442 0.35 12.97 16.56
C LYS A 442 -0.38 11.89 15.77
N ALA A 443 -0.03 11.69 14.49
CA ALA A 443 -0.61 10.65 13.64
C ALA A 443 -0.41 9.25 14.26
N LYS A 444 0.82 8.93 14.66
CA LYS A 444 1.15 7.68 15.36
C LYS A 444 0.35 7.48 16.65
N TYR A 445 0.07 8.55 17.38
CA TYR A 445 -0.74 8.49 18.61
C TYR A 445 -2.23 8.27 18.33
N GLU A 446 -2.81 9.01 17.40
CA GLU A 446 -4.22 8.84 16.96
C GLU A 446 -4.46 7.41 16.47
N GLU A 447 -3.49 6.85 15.76
CA GLU A 447 -3.53 5.49 15.24
C GLU A 447 -3.28 4.40 16.29
N MET A 448 -2.37 4.62 17.24
CA MET A 448 -2.24 3.74 18.40
C MET A 448 -3.58 3.62 19.15
N ILE A 449 -4.36 4.70 19.22
CA ILE A 449 -5.71 4.66 19.80
C ILE A 449 -6.66 3.84 18.91
N LEU A 450 -6.65 4.05 17.58
CA LEU A 450 -7.50 3.33 16.63
C LEU A 450 -7.22 1.81 16.62
N SER A 451 -5.95 1.41 16.51
CA SER A 451 -5.52 -0.01 16.52
C SER A 451 -5.88 -0.71 17.84
N ARG A 452 -5.90 0.03 18.96
CA ARG A 452 -6.30 -0.50 20.27
C ARG A 452 -7.77 -0.32 20.59
N TRP A 453 -8.58 0.26 19.70
CA TRP A 453 -9.99 0.55 19.94
C TRP A 453 -10.81 -0.68 20.38
N PRO A 454 -10.62 -1.90 19.83
CA PRO A 454 -11.32 -3.09 20.32
C PRO A 454 -11.01 -3.39 21.80
N TYR A 455 -9.75 -3.26 22.22
CA TYR A 455 -9.34 -3.48 23.61
C TYR A 455 -9.84 -2.36 24.52
N ILE A 456 -9.80 -1.11 24.06
CA ILE A 456 -10.35 0.06 24.77
C ILE A 456 -11.86 -0.13 24.97
N PHE A 457 -12.58 -0.56 23.94
CA PHE A 457 -14.02 -0.81 23.99
C PHE A 457 -14.36 -1.93 24.98
N VAL A 458 -13.65 -3.06 24.95
CA VAL A 458 -13.82 -4.15 25.91
C VAL A 458 -13.51 -3.67 27.34
N GLY A 459 -12.43 -2.93 27.54
CA GLY A 459 -12.09 -2.33 28.83
C GLY A 459 -13.18 -1.40 29.36
N CYS A 460 -13.73 -0.55 28.50
CA CYS A 460 -14.86 0.32 28.83
C CYS A 460 -16.12 -0.49 29.19
N LEU A 461 -16.44 -1.55 28.45
CA LEU A 461 -17.58 -2.42 28.76
C LEU A 461 -17.43 -3.11 30.11
N VAL A 462 -16.25 -3.64 30.41
CA VAL A 462 -15.94 -4.25 31.72
C VAL A 462 -16.09 -3.21 32.83
N PHE A 463 -15.55 -2.01 32.66
CA PHE A 463 -15.66 -0.92 33.63
C PHE A 463 -17.13 -0.53 33.89
N VAL A 464 -17.92 -0.34 32.84
CA VAL A 464 -19.36 -0.03 32.97
C VAL A 464 -20.09 -1.17 33.67
N GLY A 465 -19.79 -2.43 33.34
CA GLY A 465 -20.37 -3.61 34.00
C GLY A 465 -20.06 -3.64 35.50
N LEU A 466 -18.82 -3.33 35.90
CA LEU A 466 -18.42 -3.24 37.31
C LEU A 466 -19.13 -2.09 38.04
N VAL A 467 -19.23 -0.91 37.42
CA VAL A 467 -19.93 0.25 38.02
C VAL A 467 -21.42 -0.04 38.20
N VAL A 468 -22.09 -0.57 37.19
CA VAL A 468 -23.50 -0.94 37.27
C VAL A 468 -23.70 -2.04 38.31
N GLY A 469 -22.86 -3.08 38.31
CA GLY A 469 -22.88 -4.14 39.31
C GLY A 469 -22.73 -3.60 40.74
N TYR A 470 -21.81 -2.65 40.95
CA TYR A 470 -21.62 -1.98 42.24
C TYR A 470 -22.83 -1.14 42.66
N ILE A 471 -23.43 -0.38 41.74
CA ILE A 471 -24.64 0.42 42.00
C ILE A 471 -25.81 -0.51 42.37
N VAL A 472 -26.04 -1.57 41.60
CA VAL A 472 -27.10 -2.56 41.86
C VAL A 472 -26.87 -3.22 43.21
N TRP A 473 -25.65 -3.68 43.50
CA TRP A 473 -25.30 -4.27 44.78
C TRP A 473 -25.56 -3.32 45.95
N ARG A 474 -25.16 -2.05 45.83
CA ARG A 474 -25.39 -1.02 46.86
C ARG A 474 -26.89 -0.75 47.05
N CYS A 475 -27.67 -0.67 45.97
CA CYS A 475 -29.13 -0.50 46.02
C CYS A 475 -29.84 -1.71 46.66
N CYS A 476 -29.43 -2.93 46.31
CA CYS A 476 -29.96 -4.17 46.89
C CYS A 476 -29.61 -4.29 48.37
N CYS A 477 -28.38 -3.98 48.76
CA CYS A 477 -27.93 -3.95 50.16
C CYS A 477 -28.67 -2.88 50.96
N ARG A 478 -28.93 -1.69 50.38
CA ARG A 478 -29.72 -0.63 51.02
C ARG A 478 -31.17 -1.05 51.23
N LYS A 479 -31.84 -1.59 50.21
CA LYS A 479 -33.21 -2.14 50.34
C LYS A 479 -33.29 -3.27 51.36
N ARG A 480 -32.26 -4.12 51.45
CA ARG A 480 -32.18 -5.19 52.46
C ARG A 480 -32.03 -4.62 53.87
N ARG A 481 -31.22 -3.57 54.06
CA ARG A 481 -31.10 -2.85 55.34
C ARG A 481 -32.41 -2.12 55.72
N GLU A 482 -33.08 -1.46 54.77
CA GLU A 482 -34.39 -0.82 54.99
C GLU A 482 -35.48 -1.85 55.35
N ARG A 483 -35.52 -3.01 54.68
CA ARG A 483 -36.41 -4.13 55.06
C ARG A 483 -36.13 -4.68 56.46
N ASN A 484 -34.87 -4.81 56.84
CA ASN A 484 -34.49 -5.27 58.17
C ASN A 484 -34.78 -4.21 59.25
N ALA A 485 -34.62 -2.91 58.94
CA ALA A 485 -34.99 -1.81 59.84
C ALA A 485 -36.51 -1.70 60.03
N ASN A 486 -37.33 -1.93 59.00
CA ASN A 486 -38.78 -1.97 59.12
C ASN A 486 -39.29 -3.23 59.85
N LYS A 487 -38.57 -4.36 59.78
CA LYS A 487 -38.87 -5.53 60.63
C LYS A 487 -38.65 -5.26 62.12
N ASN A 488 -37.68 -4.42 62.49
CA ASN A 488 -37.44 -4.03 63.88
C ASN A 488 -38.37 -2.93 64.40
N LYS A 489 -39.11 -2.22 63.53
CA LYS A 489 -40.15 -1.26 63.95
C LYS A 489 -41.54 -1.89 64.16
N GLY A 490 -41.75 -3.14 63.74
CA GLY A 490 -43.02 -3.86 63.91
C GLY A 490 -43.19 -4.57 65.26
N PHE A 491 -42.33 -4.31 66.25
CA PHE A 491 -42.32 -5.06 67.52
C PHE A 491 -42.51 -4.22 68.79
N PHE A 492 -42.90 -2.95 68.67
CA PHE A 492 -43.39 -2.15 69.79
C PHE A 492 -44.65 -1.39 69.39
N GLU A 493 -45.78 -2.10 69.39
CA GLU A 493 -47.11 -1.49 69.50
C GLU A 493 -47.64 -1.82 70.91
N GLN A 494 -47.58 -0.86 71.82
CA GLN A 494 -48.29 -0.93 73.10
C GLN A 494 -49.45 0.08 73.04
N LYS A 495 -50.66 -0.45 72.93
CA LYS A 495 -51.92 0.30 72.96
C LYS A 495 -52.11 0.98 74.31
N SER A 496 -52.57 2.24 74.28
CA SER A 496 -53.41 2.81 75.34
C SER A 496 -54.57 3.54 74.68
N GLN A 497 -55.79 3.16 75.07
CA GLN A 497 -57.06 3.75 74.69
C GLN A 497 -57.39 4.93 75.59
N THR A 498 -57.87 6.04 75.03
CA THR A 498 -58.80 6.94 75.75
C THR A 498 -59.82 7.55 74.78
N TYR A 499 -61.03 7.73 75.30
CA TYR A 499 -62.32 7.94 74.63
C TYR A 499 -62.55 9.35 74.04
N LEU A 500 -63.51 9.39 73.08
CA LEU A 500 -64.21 10.50 72.39
C LEU A 500 -64.90 11.53 73.35
N PRO A 501 -65.30 12.77 72.94
CA PRO A 501 -66.23 12.97 71.81
C PRO A 501 -66.23 14.31 71.00
N LEU A 502 -67.04 14.26 69.94
CA LEU A 502 -67.63 15.27 69.04
C LEU A 502 -67.72 16.74 69.49
N GLN A 503 -67.41 17.68 68.57
CA GLN A 503 -68.28 18.84 68.29
C GLN A 503 -68.03 19.49 66.92
N VAL A 504 -69.05 20.24 66.50
CA VAL A 504 -69.44 20.69 65.16
C VAL A 504 -69.06 22.17 64.92
N GLN A 505 -68.89 22.55 63.64
CA GLN A 505 -68.96 23.90 63.02
C GLN A 505 -67.91 24.97 63.40
N GLY A 506 -67.38 25.63 62.36
CA GLY A 506 -66.66 26.90 62.49
C GLY A 506 -66.11 27.42 61.16
N GLN A 507 -66.72 28.49 60.66
CA GLN A 507 -66.43 29.20 59.41
C GLN A 507 -65.34 30.29 59.63
N GLN A 508 -64.54 30.53 58.56
CA GLN A 508 -64.00 31.82 58.08
C GLN A 508 -62.90 32.65 58.83
N SER A 509 -61.92 33.08 57.99
CA SER A 509 -61.17 34.37 57.98
C SER A 509 -60.06 34.60 59.03
N GLN A 510 -58.96 35.34 58.84
CA GLN A 510 -58.15 35.98 57.77
C GLN A 510 -56.91 36.61 58.50
N VAL A 511 -55.92 37.13 57.73
CA VAL A 511 -54.90 38.17 58.09
C VAL A 511 -53.59 37.62 58.73
N GLN A 512 -52.44 37.60 58.02
CA GLN A 512 -51.36 38.64 57.89
C GLN A 512 -50.71 39.03 59.25
N VAL A 513 -49.40 39.28 59.45
CA VAL A 513 -48.23 39.70 58.65
C VAL A 513 -46.99 39.65 59.57
N ASN A 514 -45.79 39.33 59.05
CA ASN A 514 -44.51 40.07 59.22
C ASN A 514 -43.23 39.22 59.01
N THR A 515 -42.43 39.65 58.04
CA THR A 515 -40.96 39.47 57.93
C THR A 515 -40.28 40.63 58.68
N PRO A 516 -39.03 40.49 59.19
CA PRO A 516 -37.80 40.79 58.39
C PRO A 516 -36.61 39.85 58.79
N GLY A 517 -35.45 39.73 58.15
CA GLY A 517 -34.75 40.38 57.03
C GLY A 517 -33.23 40.00 57.11
N PHE A 518 -32.47 40.29 56.05
CA PHE A 518 -30.98 40.32 55.94
C PHE A 518 -30.22 38.97 55.82
N GLN A 519 -29.24 38.74 54.92
CA GLN A 519 -28.59 39.55 53.86
C GLN A 519 -27.79 38.60 52.90
N GLU A 520 -27.75 38.90 51.60
CA GLU A 520 -26.96 38.19 50.57
C GLU A 520 -25.50 38.67 50.50
N GLN A 521 -24.57 37.77 50.19
CA GLN A 521 -23.25 38.09 49.62
C GLN A 521 -23.03 37.32 48.31
N HIS A 522 -22.85 38.07 47.23
CA HIS A 522 -22.47 37.60 45.89
C HIS A 522 -20.94 37.49 45.76
N TYR A 523 -20.48 36.45 45.05
CA TYR A 523 -19.17 36.41 44.37
C TYR A 523 -19.39 36.18 42.87
N PRO A 524 -18.69 36.90 41.96
CA PRO A 524 -18.98 36.88 40.52
C PRO A 524 -18.30 35.72 39.77
N GLN A 525 -19.01 35.21 38.75
CA GLN A 525 -18.50 34.23 37.78
C GLN A 525 -17.67 34.92 36.69
N GLN A 526 -16.51 34.35 36.35
CA GLN A 526 -15.75 34.68 35.13
C GLN A 526 -16.03 33.63 34.05
N GLN A 527 -16.45 34.10 32.87
CA GLN A 527 -16.54 33.33 31.62
C GLN A 527 -15.17 33.31 30.92
N PRO A 528 -14.73 32.19 30.31
CA PRO A 528 -13.63 32.21 29.35
C PRO A 528 -14.11 32.61 27.95
N HIS A 529 -13.45 33.63 27.41
CA HIS A 529 -13.48 34.10 26.03
C HIS A 529 -12.96 33.03 25.06
N TYR A 530 -13.67 32.76 23.96
CA TYR A 530 -13.12 32.07 22.78
C TYR A 530 -12.51 33.12 21.82
N PRO A 531 -11.26 32.98 21.37
CA PRO A 531 -10.74 33.80 20.27
C PRO A 531 -11.22 33.28 18.92
N GLN A 532 -11.55 34.22 18.03
CA GLN A 532 -11.91 33.99 16.63
C GLN A 532 -10.73 33.41 15.84
N GLN A 533 -11.03 32.49 14.92
CA GLN A 533 -10.08 31.93 13.96
C GLN A 533 -9.67 33.00 12.93
N GLU A 534 -8.40 33.38 12.94
CA GLU A 534 -7.78 34.07 11.81
C GLU A 534 -7.51 33.06 10.68
N HIS A 535 -8.03 33.36 9.50
CA HIS A 535 -7.70 32.69 8.25
C HIS A 535 -6.25 32.99 7.87
N TYR A 536 -5.37 31.98 7.94
CA TYR A 536 -4.10 31.98 7.22
C TYR A 536 -4.25 31.19 5.91
N PRO A 537 -3.81 31.73 4.76
CA PRO A 537 -3.88 31.05 3.48
C PRO A 537 -2.91 29.87 3.46
N GLN A 538 -3.38 28.69 3.05
CA GLN A 538 -2.54 27.54 2.75
C GLN A 538 -1.64 27.88 1.54
N GLN A 539 -0.35 28.07 1.79
CA GLN A 539 0.67 27.99 0.75
C GLN A 539 1.09 26.54 0.54
N GLN A 540 1.17 26.16 -0.73
CA GLN A 540 1.38 24.83 -1.28
C GLN A 540 2.58 24.07 -0.67
N GLN A 541 2.32 22.85 -0.19
CA GLN A 541 3.33 21.83 0.03
C GLN A 541 3.73 21.24 -1.33
N GLN A 542 4.89 21.65 -1.84
CA GLN A 542 5.65 20.88 -2.82
C GLN A 542 6.75 20.15 -2.03
N GLY A 543 6.50 18.90 -1.67
CA GLY A 543 7.53 17.93 -1.28
C GLY A 543 7.48 16.78 -2.30
N ALA A 544 8.60 16.16 -2.64
CA ALA A 544 8.57 15.03 -3.57
C ALA A 544 8.11 13.77 -2.87
N TYR A 545 6.80 13.72 -2.74
CA TYR A 545 6.09 12.49 -2.50
C TYR A 545 5.70 11.91 -3.88
N GLY A 546 5.92 10.61 -4.07
CA GLY A 546 5.50 9.91 -5.29
C GLY A 546 3.99 10.04 -5.49
N TYR A 547 3.58 10.30 -6.73
CA TYR A 547 2.21 10.67 -7.12
C TYR A 547 1.21 9.53 -6.99
#